data_AF-A0A955TFC5-F1
#
_entry.id   AF-A0A955TFC5-F1
#
_cell.length_a   1.000
_cell.length_b   1.000
_cell.length_c   1.000
_cell.angle_alpha   90.00
_cell.angle_beta   90.00
_cell.angle_gamma   90.00
#
_symmetry.space_group_name_H-M   'P 1'
#
loop_
_entity.id
_entity.type
_entity.pdbx_description
1 polymer ?
#
loop_
_entity_poly.entity_id
_entity_poly.type
_entity_poly.pdbx_seq_one_letter_code
_entity_poly.pdbx_strand_id
1 'polypeptide(L)'
;MGRTADPDQAINEWERYVDSGIQRLQLFQYLAMVPHVVEVLGAAFGNSPAMAQTFIRDPLLVYWIEDDGVLRRRMTRAVLEANVQAALTTVTSFEAKCEALRRLKRREMLRIGIR
;
A
#
# COMPACT_ATOMS: atom_id res chain seq x y z
N MET A 1 -16.61 -3.04 3.59
CA MET A 1 -15.80 -2.19 4.49
C MET A 1 -15.73 -2.67 5.96
N GLY A 2 -16.39 -3.77 6.36
CA GLY A 2 -16.38 -4.24 7.77
C GLY A 2 -15.17 -5.08 8.22
N ARG A 3 -14.00 -4.97 7.59
CA ARG A 3 -12.80 -5.78 7.92
C ARG A 3 -11.53 -4.95 8.16
N THR A 4 -11.66 -3.64 8.31
CA THR A 4 -10.53 -2.75 8.55
C THR A 4 -10.33 -2.55 10.05
N ALA A 5 -9.08 -2.57 10.53
CA ALA A 5 -8.78 -2.51 11.97
C ALA A 5 -9.30 -1.24 12.66
N ASP A 6 -9.44 -0.14 11.91
CA ASP A 6 -10.06 1.12 12.35
C ASP A 6 -10.86 1.73 11.17
N PRO A 7 -12.20 1.59 11.16
CA PRO A 7 -13.05 2.05 10.05
C PRO A 7 -13.18 3.58 9.99
N ASP A 8 -13.15 4.27 11.13
CA ASP A 8 -13.24 5.74 11.18
C ASP A 8 -11.96 6.37 10.64
N GLN A 9 -10.81 5.80 11.00
CA GLN A 9 -9.53 6.20 10.43
C GLN A 9 -9.48 5.98 8.92
N ALA A 10 -9.97 4.83 8.43
CA ALA A 10 -9.97 4.54 7.01
C ALA A 10 -10.76 5.59 6.21
N ILE A 11 -11.90 6.04 6.72
CA ILE A 11 -12.73 7.06 6.08
C ILE A 11 -12.02 8.41 6.04
N ASN A 12 -11.42 8.82 7.16
CA ASN A 12 -10.67 10.09 7.23
C ASN A 12 -9.50 10.13 6.24
N GLU A 13 -8.76 9.03 6.12
CA GLU A 13 -7.64 8.95 5.18
C GLU A 13 -8.11 8.87 3.71
N TRP A 14 -9.28 8.28 3.45
CA TRP A 14 -9.93 8.32 2.14
C TRP A 14 -10.26 9.74 1.70
N GLU A 15 -10.84 10.54 2.60
CA GLU A 15 -11.16 11.94 2.32
C GLU A 15 -9.88 12.73 2.01
N ARG A 16 -8.84 12.58 2.85
CA ARG A 16 -7.54 13.22 2.63
C ARG A 16 -6.88 12.80 1.32
N TYR A 17 -7.06 11.56 0.90
CA TYR A 17 -6.56 11.06 -0.37
C TYR A 17 -7.32 11.65 -1.56
N VAL A 18 -8.65 11.75 -1.48
CA VAL A 18 -9.45 12.40 -2.53
C VAL A 18 -9.15 13.90 -2.63
N ASP A 19 -8.66 14.50 -1.54
CA ASP A 19 -8.25 15.90 -1.44
C ASP A 19 -6.77 16.14 -1.78
N SER A 20 -6.00 15.11 -2.12
CA SER A 20 -4.56 15.21 -2.38
C SER A 20 -4.20 15.84 -3.75
N GLY A 21 -5.18 16.46 -4.44
CA GLY A 21 -5.02 17.03 -5.77
C GLY A 21 -5.19 16.04 -6.94
N ILE A 22 -5.61 14.79 -6.66
CA ILE A 22 -5.96 13.83 -7.71
C ILE A 22 -7.27 14.24 -8.41
N GLN A 23 -7.34 14.01 -9.72
CA GLN A 23 -8.56 14.26 -10.50
C GLN A 23 -9.68 13.28 -10.08
N ARG A 24 -10.61 13.76 -9.23
CA ARG A 24 -11.66 12.95 -8.61
C ARG A 24 -12.48 12.14 -9.61
N LEU A 25 -12.88 12.74 -10.73
CA LEU A 25 -13.67 12.05 -11.75
C LEU A 25 -12.92 10.86 -12.35
N GLN A 26 -11.64 11.04 -12.69
CA GLN A 26 -10.80 9.97 -13.24
C GLN A 26 -10.56 8.87 -12.20
N LEU A 27 -10.30 9.26 -10.94
CA LEU A 27 -10.15 8.32 -9.85
C LEU A 27 -11.40 7.46 -9.67
N PHE A 28 -12.59 8.07 -9.56
CA PHE A 28 -13.81 7.31 -9.35
C PHE A 28 -14.20 6.44 -10.55
N GLN A 29 -13.95 6.92 -11.78
CA GLN A 29 -14.12 6.10 -12.99
C GLN A 29 -13.20 4.86 -12.94
N TYR A 30 -11.93 5.05 -12.60
CA TYR A 30 -10.97 3.96 -12.47
C TYR A 30 -11.38 2.97 -11.37
N LEU A 31 -11.73 3.46 -10.17
CA LEU A 31 -12.17 2.61 -9.06
C LEU A 31 -13.47 1.84 -9.39
N ALA A 32 -14.37 2.42 -10.19
CA ALA A 32 -15.56 1.73 -10.66
C ALA A 32 -15.22 0.61 -11.67
N MET A 33 -14.20 0.81 -12.52
CA MET A 33 -13.72 -0.25 -13.42
C MET A 33 -12.95 -1.34 -12.68
N VAL A 34 -12.30 -1.01 -11.56
CA VAL A 34 -11.41 -1.91 -10.83
C VAL A 34 -11.78 -1.96 -9.33
N PRO A 35 -12.92 -2.59 -8.95
CA PRO A 35 -13.46 -2.51 -7.59
C PRO A 35 -12.54 -3.06 -6.50
N HIS A 36 -11.69 -4.03 -6.83
CA HIS A 36 -10.76 -4.61 -5.86
C HIS A 36 -9.74 -3.58 -5.35
N VAL A 37 -9.39 -2.56 -6.14
CA VAL A 37 -8.50 -1.46 -5.71
C VAL A 37 -9.13 -0.64 -4.57
N VAL A 38 -10.46 -0.56 -4.49
CA VAL A 38 -11.16 0.09 -3.38
C VAL A 38 -10.90 -0.66 -2.08
N GLU A 39 -10.91 -2.00 -2.12
CA GLU A 39 -10.62 -2.84 -0.96
C GLU A 39 -9.16 -2.69 -0.51
N VAL A 40 -8.24 -2.60 -1.47
CA VAL A 40 -6.80 -2.36 -1.23
C VAL A 40 -6.57 -1.06 -0.50
N LEU A 41 -7.11 0.02 -1.03
CA LEU A 41 -6.97 1.34 -0.44
C LEU A 41 -7.65 1.40 0.92
N GLY A 42 -8.84 0.81 1.07
CA GLY A 42 -9.52 0.70 2.36
C GLY A 42 -8.69 -0.05 3.40
N ALA A 43 -8.08 -1.18 3.04
CA ALA A 43 -7.19 -1.94 3.91
C ALA A 43 -5.90 -1.16 4.22
N ALA A 44 -5.30 -0.49 3.24
CA ALA A 44 -4.10 0.33 3.44
C ALA A 44 -4.38 1.50 4.40
N PHE A 45 -5.52 2.17 4.24
CA PHE A 45 -5.89 3.37 4.98
C PHE A 45 -6.24 3.08 6.44
N GLY A 46 -6.99 2.02 6.74
CA GLY A 46 -7.32 1.70 8.13
C GLY A 46 -6.39 0.71 8.84
N ASN A 47 -5.36 0.18 8.18
CA ASN A 47 -4.34 -0.64 8.85
C ASN A 47 -2.99 0.10 9.02
N SER A 48 -2.72 1.16 8.26
CA SER A 48 -1.44 1.86 8.33
C SER A 48 -1.52 3.35 7.96
N PRO A 49 -1.47 4.27 8.95
CA PRO A 49 -1.41 5.71 8.69
C PRO A 49 -0.21 6.11 7.81
N ALA A 50 0.89 5.35 7.88
CA ALA A 50 2.06 5.59 7.04
C ALA A 50 1.84 5.19 5.57
N MET A 51 1.01 4.17 5.31
CA MET A 51 0.63 3.84 3.94
C MET A 51 -0.36 4.86 3.38
N ALA A 52 -1.36 5.26 4.17
CA ALA A 52 -2.26 6.36 3.81
C ALA A 52 -1.46 7.61 3.40
N GLN A 53 -0.50 8.02 4.22
CA GLN A 53 0.39 9.14 3.89
C GLN A 53 1.22 8.93 2.61
N THR A 54 1.57 7.69 2.26
CA THR A 54 2.31 7.40 1.02
C THR A 54 1.43 7.70 -0.19
N PHE A 55 0.17 7.23 -0.19
CA PHE A 55 -0.79 7.52 -1.25
C PHE A 55 -1.21 9.00 -1.28
N ILE A 56 -1.35 9.65 -0.12
CA ILE A 56 -1.67 11.09 -0.07
C ILE A 56 -0.52 11.92 -0.67
N ARG A 57 0.74 11.52 -0.48
CA ARG A 57 1.90 12.23 -1.06
C ARG A 57 2.10 11.95 -2.54
N ASP A 58 1.74 10.76 -3.01
CA ASP A 58 1.81 10.36 -4.41
C ASP A 58 0.49 9.71 -4.84
N PRO A 59 -0.49 10.53 -5.26
CA PRO A 59 -1.84 10.04 -5.48
C PRO A 59 -1.97 9.12 -6.69
N LEU A 60 -1.09 9.30 -7.68
CA LEU A 60 -1.11 8.52 -8.92
C LEU A 60 -0.63 7.07 -8.70
N LEU A 61 -0.03 6.77 -7.54
CA LEU A 61 0.40 5.42 -7.15
C LEU A 61 -0.74 4.38 -7.23
N VAL A 62 -2.00 4.81 -7.10
CA VAL A 62 -3.18 3.94 -7.23
C VAL A 62 -3.27 3.23 -8.59
N TYR A 63 -2.79 3.87 -9.66
CA TYR A 63 -2.84 3.30 -11.01
C TYR A 63 -1.76 2.24 -11.23
N TRP A 64 -0.71 2.23 -10.41
CA TRP A 64 0.37 1.23 -10.45
C TRP A 64 -0.03 -0.10 -9.82
N ILE A 65 -1.18 -0.16 -9.13
CA ILE A 65 -1.71 -1.38 -8.55
C ILE A 65 -2.05 -2.41 -9.63
N GLU A 66 -2.46 -1.97 -10.82
CA GLU A 66 -2.77 -2.85 -11.95
C GLU A 66 -1.55 -3.21 -12.81
N ASP A 67 -0.53 -2.35 -12.82
CA ASP A 67 0.56 -2.40 -13.82
C ASP A 67 1.58 -3.52 -13.55
N ASP A 68 1.67 -4.03 -12.32
CA ASP A 68 2.85 -4.79 -11.90
C ASP A 68 2.59 -6.29 -11.64
N GLY A 69 3.19 -7.14 -12.46
CA GLY A 69 3.33 -8.59 -12.25
C GLY A 69 3.97 -8.98 -10.91
N VAL A 70 4.46 -8.01 -10.14
CA VAL A 70 4.93 -8.10 -8.74
C VAL A 70 3.82 -8.56 -7.79
N LEU A 71 2.55 -8.23 -8.06
CA LEU A 71 1.41 -8.58 -7.22
C LEU A 71 0.94 -10.02 -7.37
N ARG A 72 1.11 -10.59 -8.57
CA ARG A 72 0.72 -11.97 -8.89
C ARG A 72 1.72 -13.01 -8.38
N ARG A 73 2.95 -12.61 -8.05
CA ARG A 73 3.97 -13.54 -7.53
C ARG A 73 3.58 -13.99 -6.13
N ARG A 74 3.28 -15.28 -5.95
CA ARG A 74 2.97 -15.89 -4.65
C ARG A 74 4.18 -15.71 -3.71
N MET A 75 4.18 -14.68 -2.86
CA MET A 75 5.17 -14.56 -1.79
C MET A 75 4.92 -15.67 -0.79
N THR A 76 5.84 -16.62 -0.74
CA THR A 76 5.90 -17.62 0.31
C THR A 76 6.75 -17.07 1.45
N ARG A 77 6.64 -17.67 2.64
CA ARG A 77 7.48 -17.32 3.80
C ARG A 77 8.97 -17.29 3.45
N ALA A 78 9.43 -18.27 2.67
CA ALA A 78 10.81 -18.35 2.21
C ALA A 78 11.25 -17.17 1.32
N VAL A 79 10.36 -16.68 0.43
CA VAL A 79 10.65 -15.52 -0.42
C VAL A 79 10.69 -14.23 0.42
N LEU A 80 9.81 -14.11 1.43
CA LEU A 80 9.82 -12.97 2.33
C LEU A 80 11.11 -12.92 3.17
N GLU A 81 11.54 -14.06 3.72
CA GLU A 81 12.80 -14.19 4.47
C GLU A 81 14.01 -13.83 3.59
N ALA A 82 14.05 -14.32 2.34
CA ALA A 82 15.12 -13.98 1.40
C ALA A 82 15.15 -12.47 1.07
N ASN A 83 13.98 -11.86 0.88
CA ASN A 83 13.89 -10.42 0.61
C ASN A 83 14.35 -9.59 1.80
N VAL A 84 13.97 -9.97 3.03
CA VAL A 84 14.43 -9.31 4.27
C VAL A 84 15.93 -9.42 4.40
N GLN A 85 16.49 -10.62 4.18
CA GLN A 85 17.92 -10.82 4.28
C GLN A 85 18.68 -9.98 3.25
N ALA A 86 18.23 -9.97 1.99
CA ALA A 86 18.80 -9.16 0.92
C ALA A 86 18.74 -7.65 1.22
N ALA A 87 17.62 -7.18 1.76
CA ALA A 87 17.44 -5.78 2.11
C ALA A 87 18.27 -5.34 3.31
N LEU A 88 18.67 -6.26 4.20
CA LEU A 88 19.51 -5.98 5.36
C LEU A 88 21.01 -6.10 5.06
N THR A 89 21.40 -6.90 4.06
CA THR A 89 22.82 -7.07 3.69
C THR A 89 23.48 -5.82 3.11
N THR A 90 22.70 -4.89 2.55
CA THR A 90 23.22 -3.67 1.90
C THR A 90 23.25 -2.45 2.82
N VAL A 91 22.77 -2.56 4.07
CA VAL A 91 22.67 -1.45 5.03
C VAL A 91 23.34 -1.81 6.36
N THR A 92 24.24 -0.94 6.80
CA THR A 92 25.06 -1.16 8.00
C THR A 92 24.50 -0.49 9.25
N SER A 93 23.86 0.69 9.12
CA SER A 93 23.30 1.42 10.26
C SER A 93 21.93 0.88 10.70
N PHE A 94 21.65 1.00 11.99
CA PHE A 94 20.39 0.57 12.58
C PHE A 94 19.17 1.30 11.96
N GLU A 95 19.26 2.62 11.77
CA GLU A 95 18.20 3.40 11.16
C GLU A 95 17.93 3.02 9.70
N ALA A 96 18.99 2.76 8.92
CA ALA A 96 18.85 2.33 7.53
C ALA A 96 18.24 0.93 7.43
N LYS A 97 18.58 0.01 8.37
CA LYS A 97 17.91 -1.29 8.50
C LYS A 97 16.43 -1.15 8.84
N CYS A 98 16.09 -0.28 9.79
CA CYS A 98 14.69 0.00 10.11
C CYS A 98 13.92 0.55 8.90
N GLU A 99 14.52 1.45 8.12
CA GLU A 99 13.85 2.01 6.94
C GLU A 99 13.70 0.99 5.80
N ALA A 100 14.72 0.16 5.58
CA ALA A 100 14.66 -0.95 4.64
C ALA A 100 13.51 -1.92 4.99
N LEU A 101 13.39 -2.30 6.27
CA LEU A 101 12.29 -3.14 6.77
C LEU A 101 10.93 -2.45 6.64
N ARG A 102 10.83 -1.15 6.93
CA ARG A 102 9.57 -0.39 6.73
C ARG A 102 9.16 -0.33 5.27
N ARG A 103 10.10 -0.17 4.33
CA ARG A 103 9.82 -0.24 2.88
C ARG A 103 9.32 -1.63 2.47
N LEU A 104 9.98 -2.68 2.95
CA LEU A 104 9.61 -4.06 2.64
C LEU A 104 8.22 -4.41 3.20
N LYS A 105 7.96 -4.02 4.45
CA LYS A 105 6.64 -4.15 5.09
C LYS A 105 5.56 -3.38 4.32
N ARG A 106 5.80 -2.13 3.91
CA ARG A 106 4.84 -1.33 3.12
C ARG A 106 4.50 -2.01 1.79
N ARG A 107 5.51 -2.50 1.07
CA ARG A 107 5.30 -3.25 -0.18
C ARG A 107 4.51 -4.54 0.04
N GLU A 108 4.82 -5.29 1.09
CA GLU A 108 4.11 -6.55 1.37
C GLU A 108 2.68 -6.31 1.87
N MET A 109 2.44 -5.27 2.67
CA MET A 109 1.09 -4.84 3.06
C MET A 109 0.27 -4.42 1.84
N LEU A 110 0.87 -3.67 0.91
CA LEU A 110 0.24 -3.33 -0.37
C LEU A 110 -0.14 -4.60 -1.12
N ARG A 111 0.80 -5.55 -1.22
CA ARG A 111 0.59 -6.84 -1.90
C ARG A 111 -0.51 -7.70 -1.28
N ILE A 112 -0.62 -7.72 0.06
CA ILE A 112 -1.65 -8.47 0.78
C ILE A 112 -3.01 -7.79 0.64
N GLY A 113 -3.07 -6.45 0.68
CA GLY A 113 -4.32 -5.71 0.50
C GLY A 113 -4.95 -5.90 -0.89
N ILE A 114 -4.16 -6.31 -1.89
CA ILE A 114 -4.58 -6.59 -3.28
C ILE A 114 -5.16 -8.00 -3.46
N ARG A 115 -5.22 -8.81 -2.40
CA ARG A 115 -5.71 -10.19 -2.45
C ARG A 115 -6.95 -10.43 -1.58
#